data_AF-A0A957QYU7-F1
#
_entry.id   AF-A0A957QYU7-F1
#
_cell.length_a   1.000
_cell.length_b   1.000
_cell.length_c   1.000
_cell.angle_alpha   90.00
_cell.angle_beta   90.00
_cell.angle_gamma   90.00
#
_symmetry.space_group_name_H-M   'P 1'
#
loop_
_entity.id
_entity.type
_entity.pdbx_description
1 polymer ?
#
loop_
_entity_poly.entity_id
_entity_poly.type
_entity_poly.pdbx_seq_one_letter_code
_entity_poly.pdbx_strand_id
1 'polypeptide(L)'
;MAKQLVFSEDARRKLKKGIDTLASAVATTLGPKGRNVALDKKFGAPTITHDGVTVAKEIELEDPYENMGAQLLKEAATKTNDIAGDGTTTAT
;
A
#
# COMPACT_ATOMS: atom_id res chain seq x y z
N MET A 1 16.39 -20.38 3.82
CA MET A 1 16.00 -20.45 2.40
C MET A 1 17.05 -19.73 1.57
N ALA A 2 17.30 -20.18 0.33
CA ALA A 2 18.22 -19.49 -0.58
C ALA A 2 17.58 -18.18 -1.10
N LYS A 3 18.41 -17.18 -1.43
CA LYS A 3 17.93 -15.94 -2.03
C LYS A 3 17.47 -16.20 -3.46
N GLN A 4 16.30 -15.69 -3.83
CA GLN A 4 15.81 -15.72 -5.21
C GLN A 4 16.20 -14.44 -5.92
N LEU A 5 16.71 -14.56 -7.15
CA LEU A 5 17.16 -13.44 -7.97
C LEU A 5 16.28 -13.33 -9.21
N VAL A 6 15.72 -12.14 -9.42
CA VAL A 6 14.92 -11.79 -10.60
C VAL A 6 15.47 -10.48 -11.15
N PHE A 7 15.54 -10.34 -12.47
CA PHE A 7 16.22 -9.23 -13.12
C PHE A 7 15.34 -8.57 -14.18
N SER A 8 15.81 -7.42 -14.66
CA SER A 8 15.29 -6.74 -15.85
C SER A 8 13.79 -6.46 -15.79
N GLU A 9 13.05 -6.82 -16.84
CA GLU A 9 11.63 -6.49 -16.97
C GLU A 9 10.76 -7.25 -15.96
N ASP A 10 11.06 -8.51 -15.71
CA ASP A 10 10.29 -9.33 -14.76
C ASP A 10 10.34 -8.74 -13.34
N ALA A 11 11.52 -8.29 -12.91
CA ALA A 11 11.68 -7.61 -11.62
C ALA A 11 10.84 -6.32 -11.56
N ARG A 12 10.93 -5.48 -12.60
CA ARG A 12 10.17 -4.23 -12.68
C ARG A 12 8.67 -4.46 -12.70
N ARG A 13 8.19 -5.48 -13.42
CA ARG A 13 6.77 -5.80 -13.55
C ARG A 13 6.18 -6.27 -12.22
N LYS A 14 6.90 -7.12 -11.48
CA LYS A 14 6.47 -7.54 -10.14
C LYS A 14 6.44 -6.37 -9.15
N LEU A 15 7.49 -5.56 -9.10
CA LEU A 15 7.52 -4.37 -8.24
C LEU A 15 6.36 -3.42 -8.58
N LYS A 16 6.15 -3.13 -9.87
CA LYS A 16 5.05 -2.26 -10.33
C LYS A 16 3.69 -2.80 -9.90
N LYS A 17 3.44 -4.10 -10.03
CA LYS A 17 2.16 -4.70 -9.60
C LYS A 17 1.90 -4.49 -8.11
N GLY A 18 2.94 -4.60 -7.28
CA GLY A 18 2.87 -4.27 -5.86
C GLY A 18 2.51 -2.81 -5.58
N ILE A 19 3.23 -1.89 -6.23
CA ILE A 19 3.00 -0.45 -6.16
C ILE A 19 1.56 -0.11 -6.58
N ASP A 20 1.12 -0.61 -7.74
CA ASP A 20 -0.22 -0.37 -8.28
C ASP A 20 -1.30 -0.88 -7.33
N THR A 21 -1.08 -2.03 -6.67
CA THR A 21 -2.03 -2.61 -5.73
C THR A 21 -2.21 -1.72 -4.50
N LEU A 22 -1.11 -1.23 -3.92
CA LEU A 22 -1.16 -0.31 -2.79
C LEU A 22 -1.81 1.02 -3.18
N ALA A 23 -1.35 1.64 -4.27
CA ALA A 23 -1.86 2.91 -4.76
C ALA A 23 -3.35 2.84 -5.08
N SER A 24 -3.80 1.79 -5.77
CA SER A 24 -5.22 1.63 -6.12
C SER A 24 -6.12 1.52 -4.90
N ALA A 25 -5.68 0.84 -3.84
CA ALA A 25 -6.45 0.72 -2.61
C ALA A 25 -6.53 2.06 -1.85
N VAL A 26 -5.38 2.73 -1.69
CA VAL A 26 -5.28 3.99 -0.93
C VAL A 26 -5.96 5.15 -1.65
N ALA A 27 -5.82 5.25 -2.98
CA ALA A 27 -6.41 6.32 -3.78
C ALA A 27 -7.94 6.40 -3.66
N THR A 28 -8.62 5.29 -3.33
CA THR A 28 -10.08 5.30 -3.12
C THR A 28 -10.51 6.21 -1.97
N THR A 29 -9.63 6.47 -1.00
CA THR A 29 -9.93 7.27 0.19
C THR A 29 -9.59 8.75 0.02
N LEU A 30 -9.15 9.18 -1.17
CA LEU A 30 -8.66 10.55 -1.39
C LEU A 30 -9.78 11.59 -1.45
N GLY A 31 -9.61 12.67 -0.70
CA GLY A 31 -10.41 13.88 -0.78
C GLY A 31 -11.81 13.79 -0.16
N PRO A 32 -12.62 14.85 -0.27
CA PRO A 32 -13.92 14.96 0.41
C PRO A 32 -14.99 13.98 -0.09
N LYS A 33 -14.73 13.31 -1.22
CA LYS A 33 -15.59 12.26 -1.80
C LYS A 33 -14.91 10.88 -1.78
N GLY A 34 -13.88 10.72 -0.96
CA GLY A 34 -13.24 9.43 -0.72
C GLY A 34 -14.26 8.38 -0.30
N ARG A 35 -14.07 7.16 -0.76
CA ARG A 35 -14.89 6.00 -0.41
C ARG A 35 -14.29 5.26 0.77
N ASN A 36 -15.15 4.49 1.43
CA ASN A 36 -14.72 3.63 2.52
C ASN A 36 -14.04 2.38 1.98
N VAL A 37 -13.02 1.93 2.69
CA VAL A 37 -12.35 0.64 2.54
C VAL A 37 -12.72 -0.22 3.75
N ALA A 38 -13.12 -1.46 3.49
CA ALA A 38 -13.36 -2.46 4.53
C ALA A 38 -12.09 -3.30 4.73
N LEU A 39 -11.61 -3.33 5.96
CA LEU A 39 -10.43 -4.08 6.37
C LEU A 39 -10.89 -5.24 7.26
N ASP A 40 -10.53 -6.46 6.86
CA ASP A 40 -10.87 -7.65 7.63
C ASP A 40 -10.15 -7.66 8.99
N LYS A 41 -10.74 -8.35 9.95
CA LYS A 41 -10.19 -8.52 11.30
C LYS A 41 -10.27 -10.00 11.67
N LYS A 42 -9.19 -10.52 12.26
CA LYS A 42 -9.14 -11.91 12.75
C LYS A 42 -10.28 -12.26 13.71
N PHE A 43 -10.82 -11.28 14.43
CA PHE A 43 -11.93 -11.46 15.35
C PHE A 43 -12.87 -10.24 15.30
N GLY A 44 -14.17 -10.48 15.36
CA GLY A 44 -15.20 -9.46 15.39
C GLY A 44 -15.61 -8.94 14.01
N ALA A 45 -16.15 -7.72 13.97
CA ALA A 45 -16.60 -7.07 12.74
C ALA A 45 -15.43 -6.41 11.98
N PRO A 46 -15.52 -6.28 10.64
CA PRO A 46 -14.52 -5.60 9.84
C PRO A 46 -14.41 -4.12 10.22
N THR A 47 -13.23 -3.53 9.98
CA THR A 47 -13.02 -2.09 10.15
C THR A 47 -13.37 -1.37 8.86
N ILE A 48 -14.33 -0.45 8.92
CA ILE A 48 -14.63 0.44 7.81
C ILE A 48 -13.86 1.73 8.04
N THR A 49 -12.95 2.08 7.13
CA THR A 49 -12.12 3.28 7.24
C THR A 49 -12.11 4.09 5.96
N HIS A 50 -11.87 5.39 6.09
CA HIS A 50 -11.60 6.33 5.00
C HIS A 50 -10.19 6.95 5.15
N ASP A 51 -9.36 6.39 6.03
CA ASP A 51 -7.99 6.82 6.27
C ASP A 51 -7.02 5.98 5.42
N GLY A 52 -6.38 6.62 4.45
CA GLY A 52 -5.40 6.01 3.55
C GLY A 52 -4.17 5.47 4.28
N VAL A 53 -3.77 6.08 5.40
CA VAL A 53 -2.64 5.61 6.22
C VAL A 53 -2.96 4.26 6.83
N THR A 54 -4.16 4.11 7.39
CA THR A 54 -4.64 2.82 7.94
C THR A 54 -4.76 1.77 6.84
N VAL A 55 -5.29 2.12 5.67
CA VAL A 55 -5.37 1.19 4.54
C VAL A 55 -3.99 0.71 4.10
N ALA A 56 -3.02 1.62 3.90
CA ALA A 56 -1.66 1.26 3.50
C ALA A 56 -0.95 0.35 4.53
N LYS A 57 -1.30 0.45 5.82
CA LYS A 57 -0.72 -0.38 6.87
C LYS A 57 -1.09 -1.84 6.76
N GLU A 58 -2.33 -2.14 6.37
CA GLU A 58 -2.87 -3.51 6.26
C GLU A 58 -2.48 -4.23 4.97
N ILE A 59 -1.88 -3.55 4.00
CA ILE A 59 -1.49 -4.17 2.73
C ILE A 59 -0.16 -4.93 2.88
N GLU A 60 -0.27 -6.24 2.74
CA GLU A 60 0.83 -7.19 2.64
C GLU A 60 0.51 -8.20 1.53
N LEU A 61 1.43 -8.38 0.58
CA LEU A 61 1.21 -9.23 -0.60
C LEU A 61 1.96 -10.56 -0.46
N GLU A 62 1.38 -11.63 -0.97
CA GLU A 62 1.97 -12.97 -0.88
C GLU A 62 3.24 -13.13 -1.73
N ASP A 63 3.28 -12.55 -2.94
CA ASP A 63 4.50 -12.56 -3.77
C ASP A 63 5.52 -11.58 -3.16
N PRO A 64 6.73 -12.04 -2.78
CA PRO A 64 7.71 -11.21 -2.10
C PRO A 64 8.20 -10.01 -2.91
N TYR A 65 8.22 -10.12 -4.25
CA TYR A 65 8.65 -9.02 -5.12
C TYR A 65 7.55 -7.99 -5.31
N GLU A 66 6.29 -8.43 -5.41
CA GLU A 66 5.14 -7.52 -5.38
C GLU A 66 5.07 -6.83 -4.01
N ASN A 67 5.20 -7.57 -2.90
CA ASN A 67 5.20 -6.98 -1.57
C ASN A 67 6.31 -5.94 -1.39
N MET A 68 7.52 -6.23 -1.89
CA MET A 68 8.62 -5.26 -1.88
C MET A 68 8.26 -3.96 -2.61
N GLY A 69 7.55 -4.02 -3.73
CA GLY A 69 7.03 -2.84 -4.42
C GLY A 69 6.04 -2.05 -3.56
N ALA A 70 5.09 -2.75 -2.92
CA ALA A 70 4.11 -2.13 -2.02
C ALA A 70 4.78 -1.46 -0.81
N GLN A 71 5.77 -2.13 -0.19
CA GLN A 71 6.50 -1.58 0.96
C GLN A 71 7.33 -0.34 0.57
N LEU A 72 7.94 -0.30 -0.62
CA LEU A 72 8.67 0.87 -1.10
C LEU A 72 7.78 2.12 -1.20
N LEU A 73 6.58 1.97 -1.77
CA LEU A 73 5.63 3.08 -1.88
C LEU A 73 5.11 3.51 -0.50
N LYS A 74 4.82 2.54 0.37
CA LYS A 74 4.42 2.80 1.76
C LYS A 74 5.46 3.58 2.55
N GLU A 75 6.75 3.26 2.38
CA GLU A 75 7.85 3.98 3.03
C GLU A 75 7.93 5.43 2.54
N ALA A 76 7.82 5.65 1.22
CA ALA A 76 7.80 6.99 0.65
C ALA A 76 6.63 7.83 1.21
N ALA A 77 5.43 7.24 1.27
CA ALA A 77 4.24 7.93 1.77
C ALA A 77 4.29 8.18 3.29
N THR A 78 4.89 7.28 4.06
CA THR A 78 5.12 7.45 5.51
C THR A 78 6.06 8.63 5.75
N LYS A 79 7.12 8.75 4.96
CA LYS A 79 8.06 9.87 5.08
C LYS A 79 7.41 11.22 4.78
N THR A 80 6.47 11.29 3.84
CA THR A 80 5.66 12.50 3.62
C THR A 80 4.86 12.85 4.86
N ASN A 81 4.22 11.87 5.50
CA ASN A 81 3.49 12.09 6.75
C ASN A 81 4.39 12.57 7.89
N ASP A 82 5.60 12.02 8.03
CA ASP A 82 6.53 12.41 9.09
C ASP A 82 7.00 13.86 8.95
N ILE A 83 7.10 14.37 7.72
CA ILE A 83 7.54 15.75 7.43
C ILE A 83 6.38 16.75 7.49
N ALA A 84 5.24 16.39 6.89
CA ALA A 84 4.13 17.32 6.65
C ALA A 84 2.93 17.12 7.59
N GLY A 85 2.81 15.95 8.22
CA GLY A 85 1.66 15.56 9.05
C GLY A 85 0.38 15.23 8.28
N ASP A 86 0.42 15.27 6.94
CA ASP A 86 -0.69 14.96 6.02
C ASP A 86 -0.12 14.61 4.62
N GLY A 87 -0.98 14.16 3.69
CA GLY A 87 -0.63 13.98 2.28
C GLY A 87 -0.20 12.57 1.88
N THR A 88 -0.33 11.59 2.78
CA THR A 88 0.03 10.18 2.49
C THR A 88 -0.71 9.65 1.26
N THR A 89 -2.02 9.88 1.16
CA THR A 89 -2.85 9.44 0.03
C THR A 89 -2.48 10.11 -1.30
N THR A 90 -1.90 11.32 -1.25
CA THR A 90 -1.42 12.03 -2.45
C THR A 90 -0.04 11.54 -2.87
N ALA A 91 0.76 11.04 -1.93
CA ALA A 91 2.11 10.55 -2.17
C ALA A 91 2.15 9.08 -2.66
N THR A 92 1.04 8.34 -2.49
CA THR A 92 0.82 6.99 -3.02
C THR A 92 0.24 7.01 -4.41
#